data_AF-A0A075WD34-F1
#
_entry.id   AF-A0A075WD34-F1
#
_cell.length_a   1.000
_cell.length_b   1.000
_cell.length_c   1.000
_cell.angle_alpha   90.00
_cell.angle_beta   90.00
_cell.angle_gamma   90.00
#
_symmetry.space_group_name_H-M   'P 1'
#
loop_
_entity.id
_entity.type
_entity.pdbx_description
1 polymer ?
#
loop_
_entity_poly.entity_id
_entity_poly.type
_entity_poly.pdbx_seq_one_letter_code
_entity_poly.pdbx_strand_id
1 'polypeptide(L)'
;MDVRIVKAKDVFKPEDELMIIRIGEFAIIKKHKTLSDILDEMSKKFEDLSEEDKERLAIEAKKWVREKIKVVVDSNVFVNSI
;
A
#
# COMPACT_ATOMS: atom_id res chain seq x y z
N MET A 1 7.59 -4.70 -25.74
CA MET A 1 8.52 -4.63 -24.61
C MET A 1 9.43 -3.44 -24.89
N ASP A 2 9.31 -2.34 -24.14
CA ASP A 2 10.20 -1.17 -24.30
C ASP A 2 11.41 -1.37 -23.38
N VAL A 3 12.61 -1.42 -23.96
CA VAL A 3 13.87 -1.64 -23.22
C VAL A 3 14.73 -0.42 -23.40
N ARG A 4 15.02 0.27 -22.29
CA ARG A 4 15.87 1.45 -22.27
C ARG A 4 17.08 1.20 -21.39
N ILE A 5 18.26 1.50 -21.92
CA ILE A 5 19.52 1.41 -21.19
C ILE A 5 19.82 2.80 -20.61
N VAL A 6 19.88 2.89 -19.30
CA VAL A 6 20.15 4.13 -18.55
C VAL A 6 21.24 3.88 -17.52
N LYS A 7 21.95 4.93 -17.07
CA LYS A 7 22.93 4.76 -15.99
C LYS A 7 22.17 4.61 -14.68
N ALA A 8 22.63 3.70 -13.82
CA ALA A 8 21.99 3.47 -12.52
C ALA A 8 21.86 4.76 -11.69
N LYS A 9 22.88 5.64 -11.74
CA LYS A 9 22.88 6.94 -11.05
C LYS A 9 21.78 7.92 -11.52
N ASP A 10 21.24 7.71 -12.71
CA ASP A 10 20.18 8.56 -13.25
C ASP A 10 18.79 8.09 -12.73
N VAL A 11 18.74 6.91 -12.11
CA VAL A 11 17.51 6.28 -11.58
C VAL A 11 17.53 6.17 -10.05
N PHE A 12 18.70 5.88 -9.48
CA PHE A 12 18.91 5.63 -8.06
C PHE A 12 19.92 6.62 -7.48
N LYS A 13 19.65 7.06 -6.25
CA LYS A 13 20.55 7.86 -5.43
C LYS A 13 21.40 6.96 -4.52
N PRO A 14 22.60 7.39 -4.12
CA PRO A 14 23.45 6.61 -3.21
C PRO A 14 22.79 6.22 -1.89
N GLU A 15 21.89 7.06 -1.40
CA GLU A 15 21.13 6.86 -0.16
C GLU A 15 19.88 5.98 -0.31
N ASP A 16 19.51 5.59 -1.53
CA ASP A 16 18.34 4.75 -1.74
C ASP A 16 18.59 3.34 -1.18
N GLU A 17 17.70 2.86 -0.32
CA GLU A 17 17.65 1.45 0.02
C GLU A 17 17.07 0.67 -1.17
N LEU A 18 17.76 -0.37 -1.64
CA LEU A 18 17.39 -1.12 -2.83
C LEU A 18 16.93 -2.53 -2.48
N MET A 19 15.84 -2.94 -3.12
CA MET A 19 15.34 -4.30 -3.05
C MET A 19 15.72 -5.04 -4.33
N ILE A 20 16.43 -6.16 -4.16
CA ILE A 20 16.88 -7.03 -5.26
C ILE A 20 16.08 -8.33 -5.21
N ILE A 21 15.34 -8.61 -6.27
CA ILE A 21 14.59 -9.87 -6.44
C ILE A 21 15.29 -10.68 -7.54
N ARG A 22 15.81 -11.87 -7.20
CA ARG A 22 16.34 -12.80 -8.20
C ARG A 22 15.23 -13.75 -8.68
N ILE A 23 15.09 -13.87 -10.00
CA ILE A 23 14.15 -14.80 -10.66
C ILE A 23 14.96 -15.57 -11.72
N GLY A 24 15.38 -16.79 -11.39
CA GLY A 24 16.29 -17.57 -12.23
C GLY A 24 17.60 -16.81 -12.46
N GLU A 25 17.92 -16.55 -13.73
CA GLU A 25 19.13 -15.79 -14.15
C GLU A 25 18.93 -14.26 -14.16
N PHE A 26 17.71 -13.78 -13.91
CA PHE A 26 17.40 -12.36 -13.92
C PHE A 26 17.40 -11.77 -12.51
N ALA A 27 17.88 -10.53 -12.40
CA ALA A 27 17.77 -9.72 -11.19
C ALA A 27 16.91 -8.48 -11.46
N ILE A 28 15.83 -8.33 -10.71
CA ILE A 28 15.00 -7.12 -10.70
C ILE A 28 15.47 -6.26 -9.53
N ILE A 29 15.91 -5.04 -9.83
CA ILE A 29 16.36 -4.06 -8.85
C ILE A 29 15.31 -2.95 -8.80
N LYS A 30 14.78 -2.68 -7.62
CA LYS A 30 13.83 -1.58 -7.40
C LYS A 30 14.16 -0.85 -6.09
N LYS A 31 13.72 0.41 -5.97
CA LYS A 31 13.81 1.10 -4.67
C LYS A 31 12.97 0.36 -3.64
N HIS A 32 13.56 0.10 -2.48
CA HIS A 32 12.81 -0.30 -1.31
C HIS A 32 12.03 0.93 -0.84
N LYS A 33 10.73 0.76 -0.66
CA LYS A 33 9.90 1.78 -0.01
C LYS A 33 9.67 1.30 1.40
N THR A 34 10.03 2.13 2.37
CA THR A 34 9.69 1.87 3.77
C THR A 34 8.18 1.98 3.95
N LEU A 35 7.65 1.41 5.04
CA LEU A 35 6.24 1.62 5.40
C LEU A 35 5.90 3.12 5.53
N SER A 36 6.84 3.93 6.03
CA SER A 36 6.68 5.38 6.11
C SER A 36 6.51 6.01 4.72
N ASP A 37 7.35 5.65 3.76
CA ASP A 37 7.27 6.20 2.40
C ASP A 37 5.93 5.87 1.73
N ILE A 38 5.42 4.67 1.98
CA ILE A 38 4.11 4.23 1.48
C ILE A 38 2.99 5.04 2.13
N LEU A 39 3.04 5.22 3.45
CA LEU A 39 2.04 6.00 4.20
C LEU A 39 2.08 7.48 3.81
N ASP A 40 3.25 8.06 3.57
CA ASP A 40 3.41 9.44 3.13
C ASP A 40 2.84 9.63 1.71
N GLU A 41 3.14 8.71 0.79
CA GLU A 41 2.58 8.72 -0.57
C GLU A 41 1.06 8.54 -0.56
N MET A 42 0.53 7.70 0.34
CA MET A 42 -0.90 7.56 0.53
C MET A 42 -1.52 8.82 1.13
N SER A 43 -0.87 9.43 2.12
CA SER A 43 -1.35 10.63 2.82
C SER A 43 -1.48 11.83 1.87
N LYS A 44 -0.56 11.98 0.91
CA LYS A 44 -0.64 13.00 -0.16
C LYS A 44 -1.94 12.96 -0.95
N LYS A 45 -2.57 11.79 -1.10
CA LYS A 45 -3.85 11.66 -1.82
C LYS A 45 -5.03 12.30 -1.08
N PHE A 46 -4.85 12.62 0.19
CA PHE A 46 -5.85 13.22 1.06
C PHE A 46 -5.47 14.65 1.50
N GLU A 47 -4.35 15.18 0.99
CA GLU A 47 -3.81 16.49 1.37
C GLU A 47 -4.71 17.64 0.90
N ASP A 48 -5.28 17.51 -0.30
CA ASP A 48 -6.18 18.49 -0.91
C ASP A 48 -7.64 18.42 -0.41
N LEU A 49 -7.94 17.50 0.51
CA LEU A 49 -9.29 17.36 1.04
C LEU A 49 -9.58 18.41 2.10
N SER A 50 -10.82 18.93 2.08
CA SER A 50 -11.34 19.74 3.16
C SER A 50 -11.43 18.92 4.45
N GLU A 51 -11.40 19.58 5.62
CA GLU A 51 -11.58 18.89 6.90
C GLU A 51 -12.94 18.17 7.00
N GLU A 52 -13.98 18.74 6.37
CA GLU A 52 -15.31 18.13 6.31
C GLU A 52 -15.31 16.83 5.48
N ASP A 53 -14.57 16.79 4.36
CA ASP A 53 -14.41 15.57 3.56
C ASP A 53 -13.56 14.51 4.27
N LYS A 54 -12.51 14.93 4.99
CA LYS A 54 -11.71 14.02 5.83
C LYS A 54 -12.55 13.40 6.92
N GLU A 55 -13.40 14.19 7.58
CA GLU A 55 -14.30 13.69 8.62
C GLU A 55 -15.34 12.72 8.06
N ARG A 56 -15.93 13.03 6.90
CA ARG A 56 -16.84 12.12 6.20
C ARG A 56 -16.16 10.80 5.84
N LEU A 57 -14.96 10.83 5.27
CA LEU A 57 -14.17 9.64 4.94
C LEU A 57 -13.84 8.81 6.19
N ALA A 58 -13.49 9.46 7.30
CA ALA A 58 -13.22 8.78 8.56
C ALA A 58 -14.46 8.05 9.10
N ILE A 59 -15.64 8.66 8.99
CA ILE A 59 -16.92 8.05 9.37
C ILE A 59 -17.25 6.86 8.47
N GLU A 60 -17.06 6.98 7.15
CA GLU A 60 -17.27 5.89 6.20
C GLU A 60 -16.33 4.71 6.44
N ALA A 61 -15.04 4.98 6.65
CA ALA A 61 -14.06 3.95 7.00
C ALA A 61 -14.45 3.22 8.30
N LYS A 62 -14.91 3.96 9.31
CA LYS A 62 -15.40 3.40 10.59
C LYS A 62 -16.63 2.52 10.39
N LYS A 63 -17.55 2.88 9.48
CA LYS A 63 -18.71 2.06 9.12
C LYS A 63 -18.28 0.76 8.43
N TRP A 64 -17.38 0.84 7.45
CA TRP A 64 -16.86 -0.34 6.73
C TRP A 64 -16.16 -1.34 7.63
N VAL A 65 -15.35 -0.88 8.60
CA VAL A 65 -14.70 -1.77 9.57
C VAL A 65 -15.74 -2.50 10.43
N ARG A 66 -16.79 -1.79 10.87
CA ARG A 66 -17.88 -2.38 11.66
C ARG A 66 -18.67 -3.42 10.86
N GLU A 67 -18.91 -3.18 9.58
CA GLU A 67 -19.57 -4.12 8.69
C GLU A 67 -18.72 -5.38 8.45
N LYS A 68 -17.42 -5.22 8.19
CA LYS A 68 -16.50 -6.37 8.06
C LYS A 68 -16.43 -7.21 9.33
N ILE A 69 -16.40 -6.58 10.51
CA ILE A 69 -16.41 -7.31 11.79
C ILE A 69 -17.72 -8.08 11.96
N LYS A 70 -18.87 -7.48 11.65
CA LYS A 70 -20.16 -8.19 11.69
C LYS A 70 -20.18 -9.41 10.78
N VAL A 71 -19.72 -9.27 9.54
CA VAL A 71 -19.65 -10.39 8.58
C VAL A 71 -18.74 -11.52 9.10
N VAL A 72 -17.60 -11.20 9.72
CA VAL A 72 -16.69 -12.22 10.30
C VAL A 72 -17.30 -12.91 11.53
N VAL A 73 -18.00 -12.17 12.39
CA VAL A 73 -18.69 -12.75 13.55
C VAL A 73 -19.83 -13.67 13.10
N ASP A 74 -20.64 -13.25 12.13
CA ASP A 74 -21.75 -14.05 11.59
C ASP A 74 -21.24 -15.33 10.88
N SER A 75 -20.08 -15.24 10.21
CA SER A 75 -19.42 -16.39 9.57
C SER A 75 -18.94 -17.44 10.61
N ASN A 76 -18.39 -16.99 11.74
CA ASN A 76 -17.91 -17.89 12.81
C ASN A 76 -19.05 -18.56 13.59
N VAL A 77 -20.25 -17.97 13.59
CA VAL A 77 -21.45 -18.60 14.18
C VAL A 77 -21.96 -19.73 13.28
N PHE A 78 -21.87 -19.59 11.96
CA PHE A 78 -22.29 -20.62 11.00
C PHE A 78 -21.39 -21.87 11.01
N VAL A 79 -20.08 -21.71 11.27
CA VAL A 79 -19.14 -22.85 11.31
C VAL A 79 -19.30 -23.68 12.60
N ASN A 80 -19.80 -23.10 13.69
CA ASN A 80 -20.03 -23.81 14.96
C ASN A 80 -21.46 -24.39 15.11
N SER A 81 -22.25 -24.42 14.04
CA SER A 81 -23.62 -24.94 14.04
C SER A 81 -23.85 -26.10 13.05
N ILE A 82 -22.77 -26.72 12.54
CA ILE A 82 -22.81 -27.96 11.73
C ILE A 82 -22.12 -29.09 12.49
#